data_AF-A0AAE0TDB3-F1
#
_entry.id   AF-A0AAE0TDB3-F1
#
_cell.length_a   1.000
_cell.length_b   1.000
_cell.length_c   1.000
_cell.angle_alpha   90.00
_cell.angle_beta   90.00
_cell.angle_gamma   90.00
#
_symmetry.space_group_name_H-M   'P 1'
#
loop_
_entity.id
_entity.type
_entity.pdbx_description
1 polymer ?
#
loop_
_entity_poly.entity_id
_entity_poly.type
_entity_poly.pdbx_seq_one_letter_code
_entity_poly.pdbx_strand_id
1 'polypeptide(L)'
;MENLTILTTLCMCIVLLMVKNTAAATCPTGDCVAYDISTQAICLEVSNKPSTSDCRWAAGLNINVDQVILNGSIVAYKIQWFSGLWSGWYVPGVNDIDGKYNPSNSTCSVPYNENTIRRVWAYFYDHTHSYIICKNL
;
A
#
# COMPACT_ATOMS: atom_id res chain seq x y z
N MET A 1 1.48 -9.53 64.61
CA MET A 1 1.31 -9.81 63.18
C MET A 1 1.25 -8.47 62.46
N GLU A 2 2.29 -7.63 62.48
CA GLU A 2 3.60 -7.77 61.83
C GLU A 2 3.55 -8.16 60.34
N ASN A 3 4.08 -7.22 59.52
CA ASN A 3 4.59 -7.32 58.15
C ASN A 3 3.61 -7.27 56.96
N LEU A 4 3.42 -6.05 56.44
CA LEU A 4 3.23 -5.83 54.99
C LEU A 4 4.47 -5.08 54.47
N THR A 5 5.46 -5.85 54.06
CA THR A 5 6.70 -5.37 53.45
C THR A 5 6.51 -4.99 51.99
N ILE A 6 6.97 -3.78 51.70
CA ILE A 6 7.42 -3.19 50.43
C ILE A 6 8.08 -4.22 49.49
N LEU A 7 7.54 -4.40 48.27
CA LEU A 7 8.17 -4.88 47.02
C LEU A 7 7.02 -4.99 45.99
N THR A 8 6.97 -4.40 44.81
CA THR A 8 8.00 -4.07 43.82
C THR A 8 7.50 -2.91 42.97
N THR A 9 8.02 -1.71 43.21
CA THR A 9 8.11 -0.66 42.20
C THR A 9 9.18 -1.11 41.22
N LEU A 10 8.83 -1.74 40.10
CA LEU A 10 9.73 -1.81 38.95
C LEU A 10 8.98 -2.22 37.69
N CYS A 11 9.34 -1.55 36.60
CA CYS A 11 9.32 -2.09 35.24
C CYS A 11 7.96 -2.12 34.52
N MET A 12 7.54 -0.94 34.04
CA MET A 12 7.33 -0.74 32.59
C MET A 12 7.19 0.75 32.29
N CYS A 13 8.22 1.53 32.66
CA CYS A 13 8.57 2.66 31.80
C CYS A 13 9.10 2.04 30.51
N ILE A 14 8.21 1.70 29.58
CA ILE A 14 8.58 1.60 28.17
C ILE A 14 8.96 3.03 27.81
N VAL A 15 10.23 3.33 28.01
CA VAL A 15 10.91 4.42 27.35
C VAL A 15 10.65 4.16 25.88
N LEU A 16 9.68 4.88 25.30
CA LEU A 16 9.64 5.11 23.86
C LEU A 16 10.93 5.86 23.55
N LEU A 17 12.01 5.09 23.37
CA LEU A 17 13.11 5.47 22.50
C LEU A 17 12.47 5.55 21.11
N MET A 18 11.85 6.68 20.83
CA MET A 18 11.85 7.23 19.49
C MET A 18 13.32 7.28 19.12
N VAL A 19 13.82 6.26 18.43
CA VAL A 19 15.11 6.34 17.75
C VAL A 19 14.90 7.40 16.69
N LYS A 20 15.12 8.66 17.08
CA LYS A 20 15.39 9.71 16.13
C LYS A 20 16.69 9.28 15.49
N ASN A 21 16.59 8.64 14.33
CA ASN A 21 17.70 8.43 13.42
C ASN A 21 18.12 9.80 12.89
N THR A 22 18.65 10.66 13.77
CA THR A 22 19.44 11.82 13.37
C THR A 22 20.86 11.33 13.24
N ALA A 23 21.09 10.44 12.27
CA ALA A 23 22.40 10.38 11.64
C ALA A 23 22.53 11.67 10.85
N ALA A 24 22.85 12.78 11.54
CA ALA A 24 23.41 13.93 10.86
C ALA A 24 24.73 13.43 10.30
N ALA A 25 24.73 13.10 8.99
CA ALA A 25 25.92 12.69 8.28
C ALA A 25 26.95 13.84 8.41
N THR A 26 27.89 13.71 9.35
CA THR A 26 29.00 14.64 9.47
C THR A 26 29.92 14.37 8.28
N CYS A 27 29.90 15.33 7.38
CA CYS A 27 30.47 15.27 6.06
C CYS A 27 31.97 15.64 6.12
N PRO A 28 32.93 14.70 6.03
CA PRO A 28 34.34 14.99 6.32
C PRO A 28 35.13 15.55 5.14
N THR A 29 34.55 15.54 3.92
CA THR A 29 35.25 15.91 2.67
C THR A 29 34.37 16.79 1.80
N GLY A 30 34.99 17.57 0.89
CA GLY A 30 34.29 18.55 0.04
C GLY A 30 33.32 17.97 -1.00
N ASP A 31 33.29 16.65 -1.18
CA ASP A 31 32.49 15.96 -2.21
C ASP A 31 31.26 15.22 -1.66
N CYS A 32 30.94 15.36 -0.37
CA CYS A 32 29.77 14.71 0.21
C CYS A 32 28.55 15.64 0.23
N VAL A 33 27.41 15.10 -0.20
CA VAL A 33 26.11 15.78 -0.18
C VAL A 33 25.28 15.16 0.92
N ALA A 34 25.01 15.93 1.98
CA ALA A 34 23.98 15.57 2.95
C ALA A 34 22.61 15.81 2.31
N TYR A 35 21.83 14.76 2.13
CA TYR A 35 20.48 14.84 1.57
C TYR A 35 19.45 14.51 2.65
N ASP A 36 18.39 15.32 2.72
CA ASP A 36 17.25 15.08 3.60
C ASP A 36 16.25 14.16 2.90
N ILE A 37 16.09 12.94 3.40
CA ILE A 37 15.09 11.97 2.91
C ILE A 37 13.81 11.94 3.73
N SER A 38 13.65 12.83 4.72
CA SER A 38 12.49 12.82 5.60
C SER A 38 11.16 13.04 4.87
N THR A 39 11.20 13.65 3.68
CA THR A 39 10.04 13.90 2.82
C THR A 39 9.82 12.85 1.74
N GLN A 40 10.72 11.86 1.60
CA GLN A 40 10.56 10.81 0.59
C GLN A 40 9.50 9.81 1.01
N ALA A 41 8.69 9.38 0.05
CA ALA A 41 7.71 8.33 0.27
C ALA A 41 8.40 7.01 0.63
N ILE A 42 7.90 6.31 1.63
CA ILE A 42 8.31 4.96 1.95
C ILE A 42 7.46 3.99 1.15
N CYS A 43 8.11 3.10 0.40
CA CYS A 43 7.46 2.10 -0.41
C CYS A 43 7.59 0.70 0.22
N LEU A 44 6.49 -0.04 0.26
CA LEU A 44 6.42 -1.37 0.83
C LEU A 44 5.70 -2.31 -0.14
N GLU A 45 6.27 -3.50 -0.34
CA GLU A 45 5.55 -4.59 -0.99
C GLU A 45 4.57 -5.22 -0.01
N VAL A 46 3.32 -5.31 -0.41
CA VAL A 46 2.24 -6.02 0.26
C VAL A 46 1.92 -7.25 -0.56
N SER A 47 2.21 -8.43 -0.01
CA SER A 47 2.10 -9.70 -0.73
C SER A 47 0.85 -10.50 -0.35
N ASN A 48 0.33 -11.28 -1.31
CA ASN A 48 -0.72 -12.29 -1.13
C ASN A 48 -1.98 -11.80 -0.41
N LYS A 49 -2.44 -10.60 -0.74
CA LYS A 49 -3.72 -10.09 -0.23
C LYS A 49 -4.87 -10.85 -0.87
N PRO A 50 -5.85 -11.33 -0.08
CA PRO A 50 -7.05 -11.93 -0.64
C PRO A 50 -7.87 -10.89 -1.40
N SER A 51 -8.86 -11.35 -2.15
CA SER A 51 -9.87 -10.51 -2.79
C SER A 51 -10.49 -9.53 -1.79
N THR A 52 -10.66 -8.27 -2.19
CA THR A 52 -11.17 -7.22 -1.29
C THR A 52 -12.68 -7.18 -1.22
N SER A 53 -13.38 -7.70 -2.23
CA SER A 53 -14.82 -7.49 -2.45
C SER A 53 -15.25 -6.01 -2.44
N ASP A 54 -14.31 -5.09 -2.69
CA ASP A 54 -14.56 -3.65 -2.71
C ASP A 54 -14.75 -3.16 -4.15
N CYS A 55 -15.99 -2.80 -4.49
CA CYS A 55 -16.34 -2.37 -5.84
C CYS A 55 -15.64 -1.07 -6.29
N ARG A 56 -15.02 -0.31 -5.39
CA ARG A 56 -14.25 0.89 -5.77
C ARG A 56 -13.07 0.55 -6.67
N TRP A 57 -12.54 -0.67 -6.63
CA TRP A 57 -11.51 -1.14 -7.57
C TRP A 57 -12.01 -1.21 -9.02
N ALA A 58 -13.32 -1.31 -9.24
CA ALA A 58 -13.92 -1.28 -10.56
C ALA A 58 -14.18 0.15 -11.10
N ALA A 59 -13.54 1.20 -10.56
CA ALA A 59 -13.77 2.60 -10.96
C ALA A 59 -13.13 3.00 -12.33
N GLY A 60 -13.15 2.09 -13.31
CA GLY A 60 -12.69 2.34 -14.68
C GLY A 60 -11.20 2.70 -14.77
N LEU A 61 -10.90 3.82 -15.42
CA LEU A 61 -9.53 4.31 -15.65
C LEU A 61 -8.99 5.23 -14.55
N ASN A 62 -9.77 5.51 -13.50
CA ASN A 62 -9.34 6.35 -12.39
C ASN A 62 -8.04 5.79 -11.79
N ILE A 63 -7.01 6.61 -11.61
CA ILE A 63 -5.70 6.20 -11.05
C ILE A 63 -5.58 6.44 -9.56
N ASN A 64 -6.53 7.14 -8.93
CA ASN A 64 -6.44 7.57 -7.53
C ASN A 64 -7.27 6.67 -6.59
N VAL A 65 -7.75 5.52 -7.07
CA VAL A 65 -8.57 4.59 -6.27
C VAL A 65 -7.78 4.04 -5.08
N ASP A 66 -6.51 3.73 -5.30
CA ASP A 66 -5.54 3.35 -4.28
C ASP A 66 -5.36 4.41 -3.19
N GLN A 67 -5.32 5.69 -3.54
CA GLN A 67 -5.24 6.79 -2.58
C GLN A 67 -6.48 6.80 -1.68
N VAL A 68 -7.66 6.56 -2.25
CA VAL A 68 -8.93 6.53 -1.52
C VAL A 68 -9.05 5.28 -0.63
N ILE A 69 -8.62 4.11 -1.12
CA ILE A 69 -8.81 2.83 -0.40
C ILE A 69 -7.67 2.55 0.58
N LEU A 70 -6.44 2.83 0.18
CA LEU A 70 -5.22 2.43 0.89
C LEU A 70 -4.45 3.60 1.49
N ASN A 71 -4.86 4.85 1.24
CA ASN A 71 -4.14 6.05 1.67
C ASN A 71 -2.66 6.02 1.25
N GLY A 72 -2.42 5.74 -0.04
CA GLY A 72 -1.10 5.68 -0.65
C GLY A 72 -1.21 5.41 -2.15
N SER A 73 -0.07 5.46 -2.85
CA SER A 73 -0.02 5.24 -4.29
C SER A 73 0.62 3.89 -4.60
N ILE A 74 -0.15 3.01 -5.23
CA ILE A 74 0.36 1.76 -5.81
C ILE A 74 1.22 2.13 -7.01
N VAL A 75 2.48 1.70 -6.99
CA VAL A 75 3.44 1.95 -8.09
C VAL A 75 3.59 0.73 -9.00
N ALA A 76 3.29 -0.46 -8.49
CA ALA A 76 3.21 -1.69 -9.27
C ALA A 76 2.33 -2.72 -8.58
N TYR A 77 1.67 -3.59 -9.34
CA TYR A 77 0.88 -4.69 -8.81
C TYR A 77 0.88 -5.94 -9.69
N LYS A 78 0.52 -7.08 -9.12
CA LYS A 78 0.32 -8.34 -9.83
C LYS A 78 -0.87 -9.09 -9.26
N ILE A 79 -1.45 -9.96 -10.07
CA ILE A 79 -2.71 -10.65 -9.78
C ILE A 79 -2.49 -12.14 -9.93
N GLN A 80 -3.03 -12.92 -9.00
CA GLN A 80 -3.12 -14.36 -9.15
C GLN A 80 -4.44 -14.69 -9.83
N TRP A 81 -4.38 -15.21 -11.05
CA TRP A 81 -5.57 -15.61 -11.80
C TRP A 81 -6.25 -16.82 -11.16
N PHE A 82 -7.51 -17.09 -11.52
CA PHE A 82 -8.21 -18.31 -11.07
C PHE A 82 -7.50 -19.63 -11.44
N SER A 83 -6.58 -19.61 -12.40
CA SER A 83 -5.69 -20.74 -12.69
C SER A 83 -4.63 -21.00 -11.61
N GLY A 84 -4.48 -20.10 -10.63
CA GLY A 84 -3.42 -20.10 -9.63
C GLY A 84 -2.12 -19.46 -10.09
N LEU A 85 -1.99 -19.13 -11.38
CA LEU A 85 -0.81 -18.49 -11.94
C LEU A 85 -0.82 -16.98 -11.67
N TRP A 86 0.34 -16.44 -11.28
CA TRP A 86 0.54 -15.02 -11.14
C TRP A 86 0.77 -14.36 -12.51
N SER A 87 0.23 -13.16 -12.69
CA SER A 87 0.61 -12.26 -13.76
C SER A 87 2.04 -11.75 -13.58
N GLY A 88 2.57 -11.11 -14.63
CA GLY A 88 3.67 -10.16 -14.48
C GLY A 88 3.23 -8.92 -13.68
N TRP A 89 4.17 -8.00 -13.48
CA TRP A 89 3.89 -6.71 -12.85
C TRP A 89 3.19 -5.76 -13.83
N TYR A 90 2.10 -5.17 -13.36
CA TYR A 90 1.39 -4.06 -13.94
C TYR A 90 1.83 -2.77 -13.25
N VAL A 91 2.03 -1.71 -14.01
CA VAL A 91 2.37 -0.37 -13.56
C VAL A 91 1.22 0.56 -13.99
N PRO A 92 0.55 1.25 -13.04
CA PRO A 92 -0.55 2.16 -13.35
C PRO A 92 -0.19 3.18 -14.43
N GLY A 93 -0.99 3.20 -15.51
CA GLY A 93 -0.84 4.13 -16.62
C GLY A 93 0.17 3.70 -17.69
N VAL A 94 0.86 2.55 -17.50
CA VAL A 94 1.90 2.07 -18.42
C VAL A 94 1.43 0.82 -19.17
N ASN A 95 1.13 -0.26 -18.46
CA ASN A 95 0.78 -1.55 -19.06
C ASN A 95 -0.43 -2.22 -18.41
N ASP A 96 -1.26 -1.45 -17.72
CA ASP A 96 -2.29 -1.95 -16.81
C ASP A 96 -3.72 -1.72 -17.28
N ILE A 97 -3.92 -1.47 -18.58
CA ILE A 97 -5.24 -1.40 -19.19
C ILE A 97 -5.76 -2.83 -19.41
N ASP A 98 -6.96 -3.12 -18.90
CA ASP A 98 -7.62 -4.41 -19.10
C ASP A 98 -8.23 -4.47 -20.51
N GLY A 99 -8.18 -5.65 -21.13
CA GLY A 99 -8.89 -5.92 -22.39
C GLY A 99 -10.40 -6.06 -22.20
N LYS A 100 -10.90 -6.12 -20.95
CA LYS A 100 -12.32 -6.11 -20.63
C LYS A 100 -12.81 -4.71 -20.25
N TYR A 101 -14.12 -4.51 -20.38
CA TYR A 101 -14.83 -3.31 -19.93
C TYR A 101 -15.69 -3.65 -18.70
N ASN A 102 -16.14 -2.63 -17.97
CA ASN A 102 -17.14 -2.76 -16.92
C ASN A 102 -18.54 -2.79 -17.55
N PRO A 103 -19.25 -3.93 -17.57
CA PRO A 103 -20.59 -3.98 -18.15
C PRO A 103 -21.60 -3.27 -17.25
N SER A 104 -22.64 -2.70 -17.87
CA SER A 104 -23.72 -1.96 -17.20
C SER A 104 -24.42 -2.75 -16.09
N ASN A 105 -24.48 -4.07 -16.21
CA ASN A 105 -25.13 -4.97 -15.27
C ASN A 105 -24.16 -5.69 -14.32
N SER A 106 -22.96 -5.14 -14.10
CA SER A 106 -22.00 -5.76 -13.18
C SER A 106 -22.47 -5.65 -11.72
N THR A 107 -22.11 -6.62 -10.88
CA THR A 107 -22.31 -6.57 -9.42
C THR A 107 -21.71 -5.31 -8.78
N CYS A 108 -20.73 -4.71 -9.44
CA CYS A 108 -20.12 -3.45 -9.07
C CYS A 108 -20.63 -2.31 -9.95
N SER A 109 -21.91 -1.97 -9.82
CA SER A 109 -22.47 -0.69 -10.29
C SER A 109 -21.98 0.46 -9.40
N VAL A 110 -20.66 0.66 -9.35
CA VAL A 110 -20.07 1.90 -8.80
C VAL A 110 -20.40 3.06 -9.75
N PRO A 111 -20.55 4.29 -9.25
CA PRO A 111 -21.20 5.41 -9.95
C PRO A 111 -20.42 5.96 -11.17
N TYR A 112 -19.34 5.29 -11.58
CA TYR A 112 -18.48 5.71 -12.68
C TYR A 112 -18.79 4.88 -13.91
N ASN A 113 -19.72 5.40 -14.71
CA ASN A 113 -19.96 5.12 -16.12
C ASN A 113 -19.92 3.63 -16.51
N GLU A 114 -21.10 3.11 -16.82
CA GLU A 114 -21.28 1.83 -17.49
C GLU A 114 -20.51 1.77 -18.82
N ASN A 115 -20.10 0.58 -19.25
CA ASN A 115 -19.36 0.36 -20.50
C ASN A 115 -18.03 1.13 -20.58
N THR A 116 -17.34 1.25 -19.45
CA THR A 116 -16.01 1.87 -19.39
C THR A 116 -14.89 0.86 -19.55
N ILE A 117 -13.83 1.30 -20.25
CA ILE A 117 -12.51 0.64 -20.15
C ILE A 117 -12.06 0.73 -18.69
N ARG A 118 -11.40 -0.33 -18.22
CA ARG A 118 -10.90 -0.41 -16.85
C ARG A 118 -9.44 -0.80 -16.81
N ARG A 119 -8.86 -0.66 -15.63
CA ARG A 119 -7.52 -1.15 -15.32
C ARG A 119 -7.57 -2.59 -14.81
N VAL A 120 -6.47 -3.31 -14.94
CA VAL A 120 -6.35 -4.70 -14.48
C VAL A 120 -6.54 -4.81 -12.97
N TRP A 121 -6.25 -3.77 -12.18
CA TRP A 121 -6.50 -3.77 -10.73
C TRP A 121 -7.98 -3.91 -10.35
N ALA A 122 -8.93 -3.86 -11.30
CA ALA A 122 -10.34 -4.12 -11.02
C ALA A 122 -10.54 -5.53 -10.46
N TYR A 123 -9.63 -6.45 -10.80
CA TYR A 123 -9.57 -7.80 -10.26
C TYR A 123 -9.14 -7.87 -8.78
N PHE A 124 -8.73 -6.77 -8.15
CA PHE A 124 -8.54 -6.76 -6.69
C PHE A 124 -9.86 -7.01 -5.95
N TYR A 125 -11.00 -6.81 -6.62
CA TYR A 125 -12.31 -7.17 -6.12
C TYR A 125 -12.43 -8.66 -5.81
N ASP A 126 -11.98 -9.54 -6.72
CA ASP A 126 -12.28 -10.99 -6.72
C ASP A 126 -11.04 -11.90 -6.82
N HIS A 127 -9.84 -11.35 -6.96
CA HIS A 127 -8.59 -12.11 -7.04
C HIS A 127 -7.62 -11.78 -5.90
N THR A 128 -6.83 -12.79 -5.55
CA THR A 128 -5.64 -12.59 -4.74
C THR A 128 -4.64 -11.72 -5.51
N HIS A 129 -4.02 -10.76 -4.83
CA HIS A 129 -3.15 -9.78 -5.45
C HIS A 129 -1.97 -9.41 -4.55
N SER A 130 -0.94 -8.83 -5.16
CA SER A 130 0.21 -8.23 -4.46
C SER A 130 0.52 -6.88 -5.10
N TYR A 131 1.01 -5.92 -4.32
CA TYR A 131 1.30 -4.57 -4.81
C TYR A 131 2.42 -3.90 -4.03
N ILE A 132 3.11 -2.97 -4.67
CA ILE A 132 4.05 -2.06 -4.02
C ILE A 132 3.32 -0.74 -3.84
N ILE A 133 3.21 -0.27 -2.59
CA ILE A 133 2.54 1.00 -2.25
C ILE A 133 3.54 1.95 -1.61
N CYS A 134 3.53 3.20 -2.07
CA CYS A 134 4.34 4.29 -1.53
C CYS A 134 3.46 5.27 -0.74
N LYS A 135 3.94 5.69 0.44
CA LYS A 135 3.24 6.62 1.32
C LYS A 135 4.21 7.65 1.90
N ASN A 136 3.78 8.90 1.99
CA ASN A 136 4.44 9.89 2.83
C ASN A 136 4.01 9.60 4.28
N LEU A 137 4.97 9.51 5.20
CA LEU A 137 4.70 9.33 6.63
C LEU A 137 4.33 10.65 7.32
#